data_AF-A0A832VYF5-F1
#
_entry.id   AF-A0A832VYF5-F1
#
_cell.length_a   1.000
_cell.length_b   1.000
_cell.length_c   1.000
_cell.angle_alpha   90.00
_cell.angle_beta   90.00
_cell.angle_gamma   90.00
#
_symmetry.space_group_name_H-M   'P 1'
#
loop_
_entity.id
_entity.type
_entity.pdbx_description
1 polymer ?
#
loop_
_entity_poly.entity_id
_entity_poly.type
_entity_poly.pdbx_seq_one_letter_code
_entity_poly.pdbx_strand_id
1 'polypeptide(L)'
;MIQGTASGAGKTTLVTALCRIFSNKGYSVAPFKSQNMSNYSYKNGFEISQAQAIQAVAARTEISPHMNPILLKPLGNYMSNVVIQGKPFKKMSAKNYYEKFALQRGIKTALDSFEYLKSRHDLIILEGAGSPAEINLQKYDIANMMMAQKTKSPVILVSDIEKGGFFASIVGTMSLLTKTQQNLVKGYIVNKFRGDKSLLQPGFRKLKQITSKSVFGV
;
A
#
# COMPACT_ATOMS: atom_id res chain seq x y z
N MET A 1 -2.09 6.85 3.40
CA MET A 1 -1.53 5.61 2.83
C MET A 1 -1.44 4.54 3.91
N ILE A 2 -1.89 3.33 3.61
CA ILE A 2 -1.83 2.17 4.49
C ILE A 2 -0.66 1.29 4.04
N GLN A 3 0.36 1.17 4.88
CA GLN A 3 1.49 0.25 4.68
C GLN A 3 1.44 -0.83 5.76
N GLY A 4 2.23 -1.89 5.61
CA GLY A 4 2.19 -3.02 6.52
C GLY A 4 3.59 -3.43 6.90
N THR A 5 3.78 -4.04 8.06
CA THR A 5 5.10 -4.62 8.42
C THR A 5 5.37 -5.95 7.70
N ALA A 6 4.36 -6.49 6.99
CA ALA A 6 4.44 -7.68 6.16
C ALA A 6 3.38 -7.64 5.04
N SER A 7 3.55 -8.45 3.99
CA SER A 7 2.59 -8.59 2.89
C SER A 7 1.17 -8.91 3.37
N GLY A 8 1.04 -9.87 4.30
CA GLY A 8 -0.23 -10.36 4.84
C GLY A 8 -0.81 -9.59 6.04
N ALA A 9 -0.32 -8.38 6.34
CA ALA A 9 -0.75 -7.63 7.53
C ALA A 9 -2.22 -7.17 7.53
N GLY A 10 -2.97 -7.41 6.45
CA GLY A 10 -4.38 -7.02 6.29
C GLY A 10 -4.61 -5.62 5.71
N LYS A 11 -3.59 -5.05 5.04
CA LYS A 11 -3.69 -3.76 4.34
C LYS A 11 -4.89 -3.68 3.40
N THR A 12 -5.06 -4.67 2.53
CA THR A 12 -6.13 -4.68 1.50
C THR A 12 -7.52 -4.60 2.13
N THR A 13 -7.78 -5.39 3.17
CA THR A 13 -9.04 -5.38 3.91
C THR A 13 -9.28 -4.03 4.58
N LEU A 14 -8.25 -3.49 5.25
CA LEU A 14 -8.36 -2.19 5.90
C LEU A 14 -8.63 -1.06 4.89
N VAL A 15 -7.92 -1.03 3.75
CA VAL A 15 -8.15 -0.04 2.69
C VAL A 15 -9.57 -0.17 2.13
N THR A 16 -10.06 -1.39 1.92
CA THR A 16 -11.44 -1.65 1.49
C THR A 16 -12.46 -1.11 2.50
N ALA A 17 -12.25 -1.36 3.79
CA ALA A 17 -13.12 -0.86 4.85
C ALA A 17 -13.10 0.68 4.93
N LEU A 18 -11.92 1.30 4.87
CA LEU A 18 -11.80 2.76 4.86
C LEU A 18 -12.47 3.37 3.63
N CYS A 19 -12.35 2.76 2.45
CA CYS A 19 -13.05 3.18 1.25
C CYS A 19 -14.57 3.24 1.49
N ARG A 20 -15.15 2.18 2.07
CA ARG A 20 -16.57 2.13 2.41
C ARG A 20 -16.95 3.16 3.47
N ILE A 21 -16.16 3.29 4.54
CA ILE A 21 -16.44 4.23 5.64
C ILE A 21 -16.47 5.67 5.13
N PHE A 22 -15.49 6.10 4.35
CA PHE A 22 -15.45 7.48 3.85
C PHE A 22 -16.50 7.73 2.76
N SER A 23 -16.79 6.74 1.91
CA SER A 23 -17.91 6.81 0.96
C SER A 23 -19.26 6.94 1.69
N ASN A 24 -19.47 6.19 2.80
CA ASN A 24 -20.67 6.33 3.64
C ASN A 24 -20.81 7.71 4.29
N LYS A 25 -19.69 8.41 4.49
CA LYS A 25 -19.66 9.79 4.99
C LYS A 25 -19.86 10.85 3.91
N GLY A 26 -20.12 10.43 2.66
CA GLY A 26 -20.39 11.33 1.54
C GLY A 26 -19.16 11.85 0.79
N TYR A 27 -17.95 11.38 1.12
CA TYR A 27 -16.75 11.74 0.35
C TYR A 27 -16.70 10.99 -0.99
N SER A 28 -16.25 11.65 -2.05
CA SER A 28 -15.80 10.98 -3.26
C SER A 28 -14.43 10.33 -2.99
N VAL A 29 -14.38 8.99 -3.02
CA VAL A 29 -13.19 8.21 -2.64
C VAL A 29 -12.65 7.42 -3.81
N ALA A 30 -11.33 7.43 -4.01
CA ALA A 30 -10.65 6.50 -4.91
C ALA A 30 -9.60 5.66 -4.17
N PRO A 31 -9.58 4.32 -4.32
CA PRO A 31 -8.44 3.52 -3.90
C PRO A 31 -7.28 3.68 -4.87
N PHE A 32 -6.06 3.52 -4.37
CA PHE A 32 -4.88 3.60 -5.22
C PHE A 32 -3.75 2.68 -4.76
N LYS A 33 -3.16 1.93 -5.69
CA LYS A 33 -1.95 1.14 -5.47
C LYS A 33 -1.04 1.25 -6.69
N SER A 34 0.01 2.06 -6.57
CA SER A 34 0.92 2.42 -7.68
C SER A 34 1.46 1.19 -8.40
N GLN A 35 1.84 0.16 -7.66
CA GLN A 35 2.26 -1.13 -8.18
C GLN A 35 1.62 -2.26 -7.39
N ASN A 36 1.01 -3.21 -8.09
CA ASN A 36 0.52 -4.46 -7.53
C ASN A 36 1.17 -5.65 -8.26
N MET A 37 1.32 -6.77 -7.57
CA MET A 37 1.79 -8.03 -8.12
C MET A 37 0.76 -9.13 -7.81
N SER A 38 0.01 -9.56 -8.82
CA SER A 38 -1.05 -10.57 -8.66
C SER A 38 -1.41 -11.21 -10.00
N ASN A 39 -1.75 -12.49 -9.97
CA ASN A 39 -2.36 -13.18 -11.12
C ASN A 39 -3.90 -13.01 -11.15
N TYR A 40 -4.51 -12.63 -10.02
CA TYR A 40 -5.94 -12.34 -9.92
C TYR A 40 -6.21 -10.90 -10.33
N SER A 41 -6.99 -10.76 -11.41
CA SER A 41 -7.25 -9.49 -12.08
C SER A 41 -8.70 -9.37 -12.51
N TYR A 42 -9.21 -8.14 -12.49
CA TYR A 42 -10.48 -7.76 -13.09
C TYR A 42 -10.25 -7.29 -14.52
N LYS A 43 -11.13 -7.69 -15.45
CA LYS A 43 -11.03 -7.35 -16.88
C LYS A 43 -12.37 -6.83 -17.40
N ASN A 44 -12.38 -5.60 -17.90
CA ASN A 44 -13.53 -5.02 -18.61
C ASN A 44 -13.05 -3.94 -19.58
N GLY A 45 -12.49 -4.34 -20.73
CA GLY A 45 -11.81 -3.44 -21.68
C GLY A 45 -10.44 -2.94 -21.22
N PHE A 46 -10.13 -3.06 -19.93
CA PHE A 46 -8.83 -2.85 -19.31
C PHE A 46 -8.59 -3.87 -18.20
N GLU A 47 -7.34 -4.03 -17.75
CA GLU A 47 -6.95 -5.01 -16.72
C GLU A 47 -6.32 -4.37 -15.47
N ILE A 48 -6.89 -4.64 -14.29
CA ILE A 48 -6.32 -4.23 -12.98
C ILE A 48 -6.33 -5.39 -11.98
N SER A 49 -5.61 -5.25 -10.87
CA SER A 49 -5.73 -6.21 -9.76
C SER A 49 -7.17 -6.29 -9.24
N GLN A 50 -7.63 -7.52 -8.96
CA GLN A 50 -8.94 -7.75 -8.33
C GLN A 50 -9.08 -7.02 -6.98
N ALA A 51 -7.99 -6.86 -6.23
CA ALA A 51 -8.00 -6.13 -4.96
C ALA A 51 -8.43 -4.67 -5.13
N GLN A 52 -7.88 -3.96 -6.12
CA GLN A 52 -8.26 -2.57 -6.39
C GLN A 52 -9.66 -2.46 -6.99
N ALA A 53 -10.11 -3.44 -7.78
CA ALA A 53 -11.49 -3.50 -8.25
C ALA A 53 -12.49 -3.60 -7.07
N ILE A 54 -12.24 -4.49 -6.11
CA ILE A 54 -13.07 -4.64 -4.91
C ILE A 54 -13.06 -3.35 -4.08
N GLN A 55 -11.91 -2.71 -3.94
CA GLN A 55 -11.81 -1.43 -3.23
C GLN A 55 -12.62 -0.31 -3.90
N ALA A 56 -12.66 -0.29 -5.24
CA ALA A 56 -13.46 0.69 -5.99
C ALA A 56 -14.96 0.49 -5.73
N VAL A 57 -15.42 -0.76 -5.74
CA VAL A 57 -16.79 -1.15 -5.36
C VAL A 57 -17.11 -0.72 -3.92
N ALA A 58 -16.16 -0.91 -2.99
CA ALA A 58 -16.31 -0.46 -1.62
C ALA A 58 -16.41 1.07 -1.50
N ALA A 59 -15.66 1.81 -2.32
CA ALA A 59 -15.71 3.27 -2.40
C ALA A 59 -16.93 3.83 -3.15
N ARG A 60 -17.75 2.99 -3.81
CA ARG A 60 -18.83 3.42 -4.73
C ARG A 60 -18.31 4.30 -5.89
N THR A 61 -17.11 4.01 -6.39
CA THR A 61 -16.53 4.70 -7.55
C THR A 61 -16.39 3.73 -8.72
N GLU A 62 -16.34 4.26 -9.94
CA GLU A 62 -16.12 3.46 -11.14
C GLU A 62 -14.76 2.76 -11.08
N ILE A 63 -14.71 1.49 -11.47
CA ILE A 63 -13.45 0.76 -11.55
C ILE A 63 -12.61 1.39 -12.66
N SER A 64 -11.39 1.81 -12.34
CA SER A 64 -10.51 2.53 -13.27
C SER A 64 -9.10 1.93 -13.33
N PRO A 65 -8.45 1.90 -14.51
CA PRO A 65 -7.04 1.50 -14.64
C PRO A 65 -6.08 2.41 -13.84
N HIS A 66 -6.50 3.63 -13.51
CA HIS A 66 -5.67 4.56 -12.73
C HIS A 66 -5.56 4.18 -11.25
N MET A 67 -6.43 3.31 -10.73
CA MET A 67 -6.39 2.83 -9.35
C MET A 67 -5.26 1.80 -9.12
N ASN A 68 -4.86 1.09 -10.18
CA ASN A 68 -3.68 0.22 -10.17
C ASN A 68 -2.92 0.37 -11.50
N PRO A 69 -2.11 1.43 -11.65
CA PRO A 69 -1.54 1.78 -12.94
C PRO A 69 -0.40 0.86 -13.38
N ILE A 70 0.19 0.09 -12.46
CA ILE A 70 1.18 -0.95 -12.79
C ILE A 70 0.74 -2.26 -12.13
N LEU A 71 0.43 -3.25 -12.96
CA LEU A 71 0.14 -4.61 -12.52
C LEU A 71 1.21 -5.55 -13.06
N LEU A 72 1.89 -6.23 -12.15
CA LEU A 72 2.83 -7.31 -12.44
C LEU A 72 2.11 -8.64 -12.29
N LYS A 73 2.06 -9.44 -13.37
CA LYS A 73 1.49 -10.79 -13.34
C LYS A 73 2.62 -11.82 -13.39
N PRO A 74 2.95 -12.47 -12.27
CA PRO A 74 4.06 -13.43 -12.22
C PRO A 74 3.87 -14.60 -13.19
N LEU A 75 4.93 -14.91 -13.93
CA LEU A 75 4.99 -16.04 -14.87
C LEU A 75 5.83 -17.22 -14.37
N GLY A 76 6.46 -17.09 -13.18
CA GLY A 76 7.54 -17.97 -12.75
C GLY A 76 8.91 -17.53 -13.31
N ASN A 77 9.98 -18.20 -12.91
CA ASN A 77 11.35 -17.97 -13.38
C ASN A 77 11.81 -16.50 -13.33
N TYR A 78 11.42 -15.77 -12.27
CA TYR A 78 11.71 -14.35 -12.08
C TYR A 78 11.19 -13.43 -13.20
N MET A 79 10.13 -13.83 -13.90
CA MET A 79 9.50 -13.07 -14.98
C MET A 79 8.09 -12.61 -14.60
N SER A 80 7.65 -11.50 -15.19
CA SER A 80 6.28 -11.00 -15.07
C SER A 80 5.79 -10.39 -16.39
N ASN A 81 4.50 -10.60 -16.70
CA ASN A 81 3.81 -9.73 -17.65
C ASN A 81 3.53 -8.40 -16.96
N VAL A 82 4.02 -7.31 -17.54
CA VAL A 82 3.75 -5.95 -17.07
C VAL A 82 2.53 -5.41 -17.81
N VAL A 83 1.54 -4.94 -17.06
CA VAL A 83 0.36 -4.22 -17.54
C VAL A 83 0.48 -2.77 -17.04
N ILE A 84 0.30 -1.81 -17.95
CA ILE A 84 0.38 -0.38 -17.67
C ILE A 84 -0.98 0.24 -17.95
N GLN A 85 -1.56 0.91 -16.95
CA GLN A 85 -2.86 1.60 -17.04
C GLN A 85 -3.90 0.76 -17.77
N GLY A 86 -4.03 -0.51 -17.36
CA GLY A 86 -5.02 -1.40 -17.94
C GLY A 86 -4.63 -2.13 -19.21
N LYS A 87 -3.50 -1.80 -19.84
CA LYS A 87 -3.09 -2.34 -21.14
C LYS A 87 -1.85 -3.24 -20.99
N PRO A 88 -1.83 -4.42 -21.62
CA PRO A 88 -0.62 -5.24 -21.69
C PRO A 88 0.54 -4.43 -22.28
N PHE A 89 1.72 -4.50 -21.65
CA PHE A 89 2.90 -3.77 -22.08
C PHE A 89 4.00 -4.71 -22.56
N LYS A 90 4.64 -5.47 -21.64
CA LYS A 90 5.76 -6.35 -21.99
C LYS A 90 6.02 -7.41 -20.93
N LYS A 91 6.61 -8.54 -21.33
CA LYS A 91 7.28 -9.49 -20.42
C LYS A 91 8.62 -8.92 -19.96
N MET A 92 8.85 -8.89 -18.65
CA MET A 92 10.11 -8.40 -18.09
C MET A 92 10.61 -9.35 -17.01
N SER A 93 11.92 -9.53 -16.93
CA SER A 93 12.55 -10.13 -15.74
C SER A 93 12.50 -9.15 -14.58
N ALA A 94 12.53 -9.66 -13.35
CA ALA A 94 12.55 -8.85 -12.13
C ALA A 94 13.69 -7.80 -12.17
N LYS A 95 14.89 -8.23 -12.60
CA LYS A 95 16.05 -7.33 -12.77
C LYS A 95 15.75 -6.19 -13.74
N ASN A 96 15.28 -6.51 -14.96
CA ASN A 96 14.96 -5.48 -15.96
C ASN A 96 13.82 -4.56 -15.50
N TYR A 97 12.83 -5.10 -14.80
CA TYR A 97 11.74 -4.30 -14.24
C TYR A 97 12.27 -3.26 -13.25
N TYR A 98 13.01 -3.69 -12.23
CA TYR A 98 13.48 -2.77 -11.18
C TYR A 98 14.54 -1.79 -11.70
N GLU A 99 15.52 -2.26 -12.46
CA GLU A 99 16.65 -1.42 -12.92
C GLU A 99 16.28 -0.47 -14.06
N LYS A 100 15.42 -0.89 -15.00
CA LYS A 100 15.16 -0.13 -16.23
C LYS A 100 13.76 0.45 -16.31
N PHE A 101 12.78 -0.12 -15.62
CA PHE A 101 11.40 0.33 -15.72
C PHE A 101 10.92 1.15 -14.52
N ALA A 102 11.08 0.61 -13.30
CA ALA A 102 10.42 1.15 -12.10
C ALA A 102 10.72 2.64 -11.87
N LEU A 103 11.99 3.05 -11.95
CA LEU A 103 12.39 4.45 -11.69
C LEU A 103 12.29 5.38 -12.88
N GLN A 104 12.31 4.85 -14.10
CA GLN A 104 12.26 5.68 -15.31
C GLN A 104 10.82 5.94 -15.75
N ARG A 105 10.04 4.86 -15.93
CA ARG A 105 8.67 4.93 -16.45
C ARG A 105 7.64 4.58 -15.40
N GLY A 106 7.95 3.65 -14.50
CA GLY A 106 7.02 3.16 -13.47
C GLY A 106 6.53 4.28 -12.57
N ILE A 107 7.44 4.98 -11.88
CA ILE A 107 7.09 6.06 -10.97
C ILE A 107 6.34 7.20 -11.68
N LYS A 108 6.71 7.56 -12.90
CA LYS A 108 6.01 8.58 -13.70
C LYS A 108 4.56 8.15 -13.97
N THR A 109 4.37 6.92 -14.47
CA THR A 109 3.04 6.35 -14.73
C THR A 109 2.16 6.33 -13.48
N ALA A 110 2.75 5.98 -12.33
CA ALA A 110 2.06 5.97 -11.05
C ALA A 110 1.62 7.38 -10.62
N LEU A 111 2.50 8.37 -10.76
CA LEU A 111 2.19 9.77 -10.42
C LEU A 111 1.15 10.38 -11.35
N ASP A 112 1.24 10.13 -12.65
CA ASP A 112 0.24 10.60 -13.64
C ASP A 112 -1.16 10.07 -13.29
N SER A 113 -1.24 8.78 -12.90
CA SER A 113 -2.51 8.15 -12.52
C SER A 113 -3.02 8.63 -11.16
N PHE A 114 -2.11 8.93 -10.23
CA PHE A 114 -2.47 9.52 -8.95
C PHE A 114 -3.05 10.93 -9.13
N GLU A 115 -2.42 11.80 -9.92
CA GLU A 115 -2.94 13.16 -10.19
C GLU A 115 -4.26 13.12 -10.99
N TYR A 116 -4.43 12.15 -11.89
CA TYR A 116 -5.72 11.89 -12.55
C TYR A 116 -6.85 11.62 -11.55
N LEU A 117 -6.61 10.75 -10.56
CA LEU A 117 -7.61 10.45 -9.53
C LEU A 117 -7.81 11.62 -8.56
N LYS A 118 -6.72 12.33 -8.20
CA LYS A 118 -6.73 13.42 -7.22
C LYS A 118 -7.51 14.63 -7.71
N SER A 119 -7.51 14.87 -9.02
CA SER A 119 -8.33 15.92 -9.63
C SER A 119 -9.83 15.58 -9.70
N ARG A 120 -10.26 14.38 -9.29
CA ARG A 120 -11.64 13.87 -9.44
C ARG A 120 -12.28 13.37 -8.14
N HIS A 121 -11.51 13.23 -7.07
CA HIS A 121 -11.97 12.65 -5.82
C HIS A 121 -11.46 13.47 -4.64
N ASP A 122 -12.28 13.60 -3.61
CA ASP A 122 -11.95 14.33 -2.39
C ASP A 122 -10.86 13.60 -1.59
N LEU A 123 -10.87 12.27 -1.64
CA LEU A 123 -9.99 11.41 -0.86
C LEU A 123 -9.42 10.27 -1.69
N ILE A 124 -8.10 10.11 -1.65
CA ILE A 124 -7.42 8.92 -2.17
C ILE A 124 -6.88 8.08 -1.02
N ILE A 125 -7.24 6.80 -1.02
CA ILE A 125 -6.74 5.83 -0.03
C ILE A 125 -5.68 4.96 -0.69
N LEU A 126 -4.42 5.30 -0.45
CA LEU A 126 -3.29 4.54 -0.99
C LEU A 126 -3.02 3.26 -0.19
N GLU A 127 -2.79 2.14 -0.89
CA GLU A 127 -2.33 0.87 -0.34
C GLU A 127 -0.87 0.60 -0.72
N GLY A 128 -0.02 0.29 0.26
CA GLY A 128 1.35 -0.18 0.04
C GLY A 128 1.46 -1.64 -0.38
N ALA A 129 2.65 -2.08 -0.74
CA ALA A 129 2.95 -3.47 -1.08
C ALA A 129 3.98 -4.03 -0.09
N GLY A 130 3.76 -5.24 0.45
CA GLY A 130 4.73 -5.82 1.38
C GLY A 130 5.00 -4.95 2.60
N SER A 131 6.29 -4.89 2.98
CA SER A 131 6.88 -3.99 3.97
C SER A 131 7.55 -2.79 3.28
N PRO A 132 7.49 -1.57 3.85
CA PRO A 132 8.26 -0.43 3.34
C PRO A 132 9.76 -0.50 3.69
N ALA A 133 10.17 -1.53 4.44
CA ALA A 133 11.53 -1.71 4.93
C ALA A 133 12.28 -2.87 4.24
N GLU A 134 11.92 -3.20 3.00
CA GLU A 134 12.68 -4.12 2.15
C GLU A 134 13.97 -3.43 1.67
N ILE A 135 14.99 -3.38 2.53
CA ILE A 135 16.22 -2.59 2.34
C ILE A 135 16.93 -2.88 1.00
N ASN A 136 16.84 -4.12 0.51
CA ASN A 136 17.39 -4.57 -0.76
C ASN A 136 16.64 -4.01 -1.99
N LEU A 137 15.37 -3.62 -1.82
CA LEU A 137 14.51 -3.11 -2.89
C LEU A 137 14.12 -1.64 -2.70
N GLN A 138 14.49 -1.02 -1.58
CA GLN A 138 14.06 0.34 -1.19
C GLN A 138 14.27 1.37 -2.31
N LYS A 139 15.40 1.31 -3.02
CA LYS A 139 15.69 2.22 -4.14
C LYS A 139 14.70 2.12 -5.30
N TYR A 140 14.03 0.99 -5.47
CA TYR A 140 13.09 0.72 -6.56
C TYR A 140 11.63 0.61 -6.08
N ASP A 141 11.39 0.79 -4.78
CA ASP A 141 10.07 0.62 -4.18
C ASP A 141 9.16 1.81 -4.46
N ILE A 142 8.54 1.77 -5.64
CA ILE A 142 7.52 2.72 -6.06
C ILE A 142 6.15 2.44 -5.43
N ALA A 143 6.03 1.41 -4.59
CA ALA A 143 4.77 0.97 -3.98
C ALA A 143 4.57 1.47 -2.54
N ASN A 144 5.64 1.84 -1.83
CA ASN A 144 5.55 2.32 -0.44
C ASN A 144 6.07 3.75 -0.25
N MET A 145 7.23 3.92 0.39
CA MET A 145 7.66 5.22 0.90
C MET A 145 8.02 6.22 -0.18
N MET A 146 8.53 5.77 -1.33
CA MET A 146 8.76 6.65 -2.48
C MET A 146 7.44 7.32 -2.91
N MET A 147 6.36 6.53 -3.02
CA MET A 147 5.05 7.06 -3.36
C MET A 147 4.50 7.98 -2.26
N ALA A 148 4.64 7.58 -0.98
CA ALA A 148 4.22 8.41 0.14
C ALA A 148 4.93 9.78 0.16
N GLN A 149 6.24 9.81 -0.11
CA GLN A 149 7.02 11.04 -0.18
C GLN A 149 6.60 11.91 -1.37
N LYS A 150 6.49 11.34 -2.57
CA LYS A 150 6.09 12.08 -3.78
C LYS A 150 4.70 12.69 -3.67
N THR A 151 3.77 11.99 -3.02
CA THR A 151 2.39 12.46 -2.82
C THR A 151 2.17 13.20 -1.51
N LYS A 152 3.21 13.34 -0.67
CA LYS A 152 3.12 13.87 0.70
C LYS A 152 2.02 13.20 1.54
N SER A 153 1.77 11.91 1.30
CA SER A 153 0.71 11.15 1.95
C SER A 153 1.11 10.75 3.38
N PRO A 154 0.27 11.01 4.40
CA PRO A 154 0.48 10.44 5.73
C PRO A 154 0.39 8.91 5.69
N VAL A 155 1.24 8.23 6.46
CA VAL A 155 1.34 6.77 6.49
C VAL A 155 0.79 6.24 7.81
N ILE A 156 -0.04 5.20 7.72
CA ILE A 156 -0.41 4.35 8.86
C ILE A 156 0.20 2.97 8.60
N LEU A 157 0.97 2.47 9.57
CA LEU A 157 1.60 1.16 9.50
C LEU A 157 0.74 0.10 10.20
N VAL A 158 0.40 -0.95 9.47
CA VAL A 158 -0.40 -2.08 9.97
C VAL A 158 0.52 -3.25 10.33
N SER A 159 0.33 -3.86 11.48
CA SER A 159 1.07 -5.06 11.88
C SER A 159 0.12 -6.18 12.30
N ASP A 160 0.46 -7.42 11.90
CA ASP A 160 -0.32 -8.61 12.21
C ASP A 160 0.15 -9.21 13.54
N ILE A 161 -0.74 -9.27 14.52
CA ILE A 161 -0.41 -9.83 15.84
C ILE A 161 -0.45 -11.36 15.87
N GLU A 162 -1.21 -12.01 14.98
CA GLU A 162 -1.34 -13.49 14.96
C GLU A 162 -0.01 -14.16 14.61
N LYS A 163 0.88 -13.45 13.91
CA LYS A 163 2.23 -13.94 13.57
C LYS A 163 3.22 -13.85 14.73
N GLY A 164 2.84 -13.23 15.84
CA GLY A 164 3.75 -12.88 16.91
C GLY A 164 4.73 -11.77 16.51
N GLY A 165 5.43 -11.20 17.48
CA GLY A 165 6.52 -10.24 17.21
C GLY A 165 6.10 -8.89 16.63
N PHE A 166 4.80 -8.55 16.58
CA PHE A 166 4.32 -7.31 15.95
C PHE A 166 5.01 -6.04 16.48
N PHE A 167 5.31 -5.98 17.78
CA PHE A 167 6.11 -4.89 18.37
C PHE A 167 7.49 -4.77 17.72
N ALA A 168 8.22 -5.88 17.65
CA ALA A 168 9.54 -5.93 17.02
C ALA A 168 9.46 -5.60 15.53
N SER A 169 8.42 -6.09 14.83
CA SER A 169 8.21 -5.75 13.42
C SER A 169 7.97 -4.26 13.20
N ILE A 170 7.18 -3.60 14.06
CA ILE A 170 6.97 -2.15 13.97
C ILE A 170 8.27 -1.40 14.27
N VAL A 171 8.94 -1.73 15.38
CA VAL A 171 10.18 -1.06 15.79
C VAL A 171 11.26 -1.23 14.72
N GLY A 172 11.47 -2.46 14.23
CA GLY A 172 12.43 -2.76 13.18
C GLY A 172 12.09 -2.07 11.86
N THR A 173 10.81 -2.02 11.47
CA THR A 173 10.37 -1.24 10.30
C THR A 173 10.74 0.23 10.49
N MET A 174 10.37 0.84 11.62
CA MET A 174 10.65 2.25 11.90
C MET A 174 12.15 2.56 11.92
N SER A 175 12.98 1.69 12.50
CA SER A 175 14.43 1.90 12.57
C SER A 175 15.13 1.84 11.21
N LEU A 176 14.58 1.08 10.25
CA LEU A 176 15.10 0.96 8.89
C LEU A 176 14.66 2.10 7.96
N LEU A 177 13.62 2.85 8.35
CA LEU A 177 13.16 4.03 7.62
C LEU A 177 14.07 5.24 7.90
N THR A 178 14.30 6.05 6.89
CA THR A 178 14.97 7.35 7.06
C THR A 178 14.14 8.29 7.95
N LYS A 179 14.75 9.30 8.58
CA LYS A 179 14.03 10.29 9.42
C LYS A 179 12.85 10.93 8.68
N THR A 180 13.05 11.32 7.42
CA THR A 180 12.00 11.91 6.58
C THR A 180 10.84 10.94 6.34
N GLN A 181 11.14 9.65 6.17
CA GLN A 181 10.13 8.59 6.03
C GLN A 181 9.39 8.36 7.36
N GLN A 182 10.11 8.30 8.49
CA GLN A 182 9.50 8.18 9.83
C GLN A 182 8.55 9.35 10.13
N ASN A 183 8.82 10.55 9.62
CA ASN A 183 7.95 11.73 9.79
C ASN A 183 6.60 11.61 9.05
N LEU A 184 6.56 10.86 7.95
CA LEU A 184 5.31 10.57 7.23
C LEU A 184 4.45 9.56 8.00
N VAL A 185 5.06 8.65 8.77
CA VAL A 185 4.32 7.72 9.64
C VAL A 185 3.63 8.51 10.74
N LYS A 186 2.31 8.38 10.83
CA LYS A 186 1.48 9.05 11.85
C LYS A 186 1.10 8.14 13.00
N GLY A 187 1.07 6.84 12.78
CA GLY A 187 0.76 5.86 13.81
C GLY A 187 0.60 4.46 13.27
N TYR A 188 0.10 3.58 14.14
CA TYR A 188 0.02 2.16 13.89
C TYR A 188 -1.41 1.63 14.02
N ILE A 189 -1.69 0.55 13.32
CA ILE A 189 -2.84 -0.32 13.57
C ILE A 189 -2.29 -1.72 13.85
N VAL A 190 -2.68 -2.28 14.99
CA VAL A 190 -2.49 -3.70 15.24
C VAL A 190 -3.70 -4.40 14.65
N ASN A 191 -3.50 -5.45 13.88
CA ASN A 191 -4.59 -6.16 13.21
C ASN A 191 -4.67 -7.59 13.71
N LYS A 192 -5.87 -8.18 13.61
CA LYS A 192 -6.20 -9.57 13.97
C LYS A 192 -6.03 -9.92 15.44
N PHE A 193 -6.10 -8.94 16.33
CA PHE A 193 -6.18 -9.24 17.75
C PHE A 193 -7.59 -9.67 18.13
N ARG A 194 -7.72 -10.73 18.93
CA ARG A 194 -9.02 -11.28 19.37
C ARG A 194 -9.16 -11.35 20.90
N GLY A 195 -8.20 -10.80 21.64
CA GLY A 195 -8.16 -10.85 23.10
C GLY A 195 -8.60 -9.55 23.77
N ASP A 196 -8.32 -9.43 25.07
CA ASP A 196 -8.55 -8.20 25.82
C ASP A 196 -7.51 -7.13 25.48
N LYS A 197 -7.98 -6.00 24.92
CA LYS A 197 -7.15 -4.87 24.51
C LYS A 197 -6.40 -4.24 25.68
N SER A 198 -6.91 -4.36 26.92
CA SER A 198 -6.27 -3.82 28.13
C SER A 198 -4.84 -4.36 28.30
N LEU A 199 -4.62 -5.62 27.92
CA LEU A 199 -3.34 -6.32 28.02
C LEU A 199 -2.25 -5.70 27.12
N LEU A 200 -2.63 -5.02 26.04
CA LEU A 200 -1.69 -4.40 25.11
C LEU A 200 -1.28 -2.97 25.49
N GLN A 201 -2.00 -2.33 26.42
CA GLN A 201 -1.78 -0.92 26.78
C GLN A 201 -0.37 -0.61 27.29
N PRO A 202 0.26 -1.44 28.16
CA PRO A 202 1.65 -1.22 28.56
C PRO A 202 2.61 -1.26 27.35
N GLY A 203 2.39 -2.20 26.44
CA GLY A 203 3.18 -2.33 25.22
C GLY A 203 3.00 -1.12 24.29
N PHE A 204 1.79 -0.58 24.14
CA PHE A 204 1.55 0.62 23.33
C PHE A 204 2.24 1.87 23.91
N ARG A 205 2.29 2.00 25.25
CA ARG A 205 3.07 3.05 25.92
C ARG A 205 4.56 2.92 25.59
N LYS A 206 5.12 1.71 25.68
CA LYS A 206 6.53 1.45 25.33
C LYS A 206 6.81 1.73 23.85
N LEU A 207 5.93 1.31 22.95
CA LEU A 207 6.06 1.57 21.51
C LEU A 207 6.04 3.07 21.19
N LYS A 208 5.18 3.84 21.87
CA LYS A 208 5.14 5.29 21.73
C LYS A 208 6.42 5.94 22.25
N GLN A 209 7.00 5.46 23.35
CA GLN A 209 8.30 5.95 23.84
C GLN A 209 9.43 5.70 22.83
N ILE A 210 9.48 4.51 22.22
CA ILE A 210 10.54 4.14 21.27
C ILE A 210 10.40 4.90 19.94
N THR A 211 9.17 5.01 19.42
CA THR A 211 8.94 5.47 18.05
C THR A 211 8.35 6.88 17.95
N SER A 212 7.94 7.46 19.08
CA SER A 212 7.21 8.74 19.15
C SER A 212 5.86 8.75 18.40
N LYS A 213 5.30 7.59 18.04
CA LYS A 213 4.00 7.47 17.35
C LYS A 213 3.01 6.63 18.15
N SER A 214 1.72 6.92 17.99
CA SER A 214 0.65 6.25 18.74
C SER A 214 0.03 5.09 17.95
N VAL A 215 -0.60 4.16 18.66
CA VAL A 215 -1.47 3.13 18.08
C VAL A 215 -2.88 3.69 17.97
N PHE A 216 -3.45 3.68 16.76
CA PHE A 216 -4.79 4.19 16.49
C PHE A 216 -5.89 3.14 16.67
N GLY A 217 -5.56 1.88 16.47
CA GLY A 217 -6.53 0.78 16.48
C GLY A 217 -5.88 -0.58 16.70
N VAL A 218 -6.71 -1.52 17.13
CA VAL A 218 -6.42 -2.93 17.40
C VAL A 218 -7.55 -3.74 16.79
#